data_AF-A0A2W4U762-F1
#
_entry.id   AF-A0A2W4U762-F1
#
_cell.length_a   1.000
_cell.length_b   1.000
_cell.length_c   1.000
_cell.angle_alpha   90.00
_cell.angle_beta   90.00
_cell.angle_gamma   90.00
#
_symmetry.space_group_name_H-M   'P 1'
#
loop_
_entity.id
_entity.type
_entity.pdbx_description
1 polymer ?
#
loop_
_entity_poly.entity_id
_entity_poly.type
_entity_poly.pdbx_seq_one_letter_code
_entity_poly.pdbx_strand_id
1 'polypeptide(L)'
;MSRLPQRLAAVLILTAVAGFAYSNAAERVTLRLGLLVIKGVPLALVITGAAVLGMLAVLVAGGRPGLRVRRSLGDRLAREP
;
A
#
# COMPACT_ATOMS: atom_id res chain seq x y z
N MET A 1 0.57 30.08 0.99
CA MET A 1 0.94 29.00 1.95
C MET A 1 2.15 28.28 1.41
N SER A 2 3.32 28.40 2.05
CA SER A 2 4.58 27.79 1.57
C SER A 2 4.50 26.26 1.61
N ARG A 3 4.91 25.57 0.54
CA ARG A 3 5.04 24.10 0.50
C ARG A 3 6.29 23.57 1.22
N LEU A 4 7.06 24.47 1.80
CA LEU A 4 8.31 24.22 2.51
C LEU A 4 8.17 23.23 3.69
N PRO A 5 7.19 23.38 4.61
CA PRO A 5 6.92 22.39 5.66
C PRO A 5 6.54 21.02 5.10
N GLN A 6 5.77 20.97 4.01
CA GLN A 6 5.37 19.72 3.38
C GLN A 6 6.58 18.98 2.77
N ARG A 7 7.51 19.72 2.14
CA ARG A 7 8.76 19.15 1.60
C ARG A 7 9.68 18.65 2.70
N LEU A 8 9.84 19.42 3.78
CA LEU A 8 10.63 19.01 4.94
C LEU A 8 10.06 17.74 5.59
N ALA A 9 8.75 17.68 5.79
CA ALA A 9 8.08 16.48 6.30
C ALA A 9 8.31 15.28 5.36
N ALA A 10 8.17 15.46 4.05
CA ALA A 10 8.41 14.40 3.08
C ALA A 10 9.85 13.88 3.13
N VAL A 11 10.85 14.77 3.17
CA VAL A 11 12.27 14.39 3.28
C VAL A 11 12.54 13.63 4.57
N LEU A 12 12.00 14.11 5.70
CA LEU A 12 12.21 13.52 7.03
C LEU A 12 11.56 12.14 7.15
N ILE A 13 10.38 11.95 6.56
CA ILE A 13 9.74 10.64 6.44
C ILE A 13 10.59 9.72 5.54
N LEU A 14 11.06 10.22 4.40
CA LEU A 14 11.87 9.41 3.48
C LEU A 14 13.16 8.91 4.14
N THR A 15 13.88 9.78 4.84
CA THR A 15 15.12 9.41 5.53
C THR A 15 14.88 8.48 6.70
N ALA A 16 13.80 8.67 7.47
CA ALA A 16 13.43 7.74 8.53
C ALA A 16 13.10 6.34 7.99
N VAL A 17 12.32 6.27 6.90
CA VAL A 17 11.98 5.00 6.25
C VAL A 17 13.21 4.33 5.65
N ALA A 18 14.09 5.09 4.98
CA ALA A 18 15.32 4.56 4.41
C ALA A 18 16.29 4.07 5.49
N GLY A 19 16.44 4.81 6.59
CA GLY A 19 17.27 4.42 7.74
C GLY A 19 16.75 3.15 8.42
N PHE A 20 15.45 3.06 8.63
CA PHE A 20 14.80 1.86 9.15
C PHE A 20 14.97 0.67 8.19
N ALA A 21 14.79 0.88 6.89
CA ALA A 21 15.00 -0.17 5.89
C ALA A 21 16.45 -0.66 5.89
N TYR A 22 17.42 0.25 5.99
CA TYR A 22 18.84 -0.08 6.05
C TYR A 22 19.21 -0.84 7.34
N SER A 23 18.76 -0.38 8.51
CA SER A 23 19.05 -1.04 9.79
C SER A 23 18.46 -2.44 9.87
N ASN A 24 17.29 -2.65 9.26
CA ASN A 24 16.60 -3.93 9.26
C ASN A 24 16.85 -4.74 7.96
N ALA A 25 17.76 -4.30 7.09
CA ALA A 25 18.06 -4.97 5.81
C ALA A 25 18.73 -6.34 6.01
N ALA A 26 19.56 -6.46 7.05
CA ALA A 26 20.23 -7.71 7.41
C ALA A 26 19.34 -8.63 8.27
N GLU A 27 18.22 -8.12 8.77
CA GLU A 27 17.33 -8.88 9.63
C GLU A 27 16.58 -9.93 8.80
N ARG A 28 16.70 -11.18 9.21
CA ARG A 28 16.12 -12.33 8.52
C ARG A 28 15.12 -13.00 9.42
N VAL A 29 13.90 -13.17 8.93
CA VAL A 29 12.80 -13.79 9.66
C VAL A 29 12.41 -15.13 9.04
N THR A 30 11.79 -15.98 9.84
CA THR A 30 11.17 -17.20 9.36
C THR A 30 9.71 -16.90 9.03
N LEU A 31 9.38 -16.93 7.74
CA LEU A 31 8.03 -16.67 7.26
C LEU A 31 7.21 -17.98 7.30
N ARG A 32 6.12 -17.99 8.08
CA ARG A 32 5.18 -19.10 8.15
C ARG A 32 3.83 -18.69 7.55
N LEU A 33 3.50 -19.23 6.38
CA LEU A 33 2.26 -18.98 5.64
C LEU A 33 1.31 -20.17 5.76
N GLY A 34 1.12 -20.69 6.98
CA GLY A 34 0.31 -21.89 7.25
C GLY A 34 1.00 -23.18 6.81
N LEU A 35 0.86 -23.54 5.52
CA LEU A 35 1.43 -24.77 4.95
C LEU A 35 2.86 -24.59 4.42
N LEU A 36 3.28 -23.35 4.18
CA LEU A 36 4.59 -23.02 3.64
C LEU A 36 5.45 -22.33 4.71
N VAL A 37 6.66 -22.85 4.94
CA VAL A 37 7.63 -22.26 5.87
C VAL A 37 8.89 -21.90 5.08
N ILE A 38 9.18 -20.61 5.00
CA ILE A 38 10.37 -20.08 4.31
C ILE A 38 11.32 -19.50 5.35
N LYS A 39 12.52 -20.05 5.45
CA LYS A 39 13.53 -19.63 6.44
C LYS A 39 14.43 -18.55 5.87
N GLY A 40 14.84 -17.61 6.72
CA GLY A 40 15.90 -16.65 6.40
C GLY A 40 15.49 -15.55 5.43
N VAL A 41 14.20 -15.22 5.36
CA VAL A 41 13.67 -14.20 4.44
C VAL A 41 14.00 -12.80 4.99
N PRO A 42 14.55 -11.88 4.19
CA PRO A 42 14.79 -10.51 4.63
C PRO A 42 13.49 -9.86 5.12
N LEU A 43 13.49 -9.30 6.32
CA LEU A 43 12.31 -8.70 6.93
C LEU A 43 11.72 -7.58 6.06
N ALA A 44 12.59 -6.75 5.46
CA ALA A 44 12.19 -5.71 4.52
C ALA A 44 11.39 -6.26 3.32
N LEU A 45 11.77 -7.43 2.79
CA LEU A 45 11.07 -8.08 1.69
C LEU A 45 9.68 -8.56 2.13
N VAL A 46 9.57 -9.12 3.35
CA VAL A 46 8.29 -9.58 3.91
C VAL A 46 7.31 -8.42 4.08
N ILE A 47 7.76 -7.33 4.73
CA ILE A 47 6.92 -6.16 4.99
C ILE A 47 6.47 -5.51 3.68
N THR A 48 7.42 -5.24 2.78
CA THR A 48 7.13 -4.58 1.49
C THR A 48 6.25 -5.46 0.62
N GLY A 49 6.56 -6.76 0.54
CA GLY A 49 5.78 -7.73 -0.22
C GLY A 49 4.34 -7.86 0.30
N ALA A 50 4.16 -7.91 1.62
CA ALA A 50 2.82 -7.96 2.24
C ALA A 50 2.02 -6.68 1.95
N ALA A 51 2.64 -5.51 2.03
CA ALA A 51 1.98 -4.23 1.72
C ALA A 51 1.55 -4.15 0.25
N VAL A 52 2.43 -4.52 -0.68
CA VAL A 52 2.14 -4.55 -2.12
C VAL A 52 1.04 -5.57 -2.42
N LEU A 53 1.13 -6.79 -1.90
CA LEU A 53 0.10 -7.81 -2.06
C LEU A 53 -1.24 -7.36 -1.47
N GLY A 54 -1.24 -6.69 -0.32
CA GLY A 54 -2.46 -6.13 0.29
C GLY A 54 -3.10 -5.07 -0.59
N MET A 55 -2.31 -4.15 -1.16
CA MET A 55 -2.81 -3.15 -2.12
C MET A 55 -3.38 -3.80 -3.38
N LEU A 56 -2.68 -4.81 -3.93
CA LEU A 56 -3.17 -5.57 -5.10
C LEU A 56 -4.45 -6.35 -4.77
N ALA A 57 -4.54 -6.93 -3.58
CA ALA A 57 -5.74 -7.64 -3.13
C ALA A 57 -6.94 -6.69 -3.04
N VAL A 58 -6.75 -5.49 -2.49
CA VAL A 58 -7.78 -4.45 -2.46
C VAL A 58 -8.13 -3.96 -3.87
N LEU A 59 -7.16 -3.82 -4.77
CA LEU A 59 -7.40 -3.43 -6.16
C LEU A 59 -8.25 -4.48 -6.89
N VAL A 60 -7.93 -5.75 -6.72
CA VAL A 60 -8.66 -6.87 -7.33
C VAL A 60 -10.05 -7.04 -6.69
N ALA A 61 -10.14 -6.93 -5.36
CA ALA A 61 -11.41 -7.01 -4.62
C ALA A 61 -12.31 -5.79 -4.85
N GLY A 62 -11.73 -4.61 -5.12
CA GLY A 62 -12.40 -3.34 -5.38
C GLY A 62 -13.00 -3.22 -6.79
N GLY A 63 -12.95 -4.29 -7.59
CA GLY A 63 -13.67 -4.37 -8.84
C GLY A 63 -15.19 -4.22 -8.64
N ARG A 64 -15.73 -3.03 -8.99
CA ARG A 64 -17.14 -2.72 -9.38
C ARG A 64 -18.09 -1.93 -8.45
N PRO A 65 -17.83 -1.56 -7.18
CA PRO A 65 -18.81 -0.75 -6.45
C PRO A 65 -18.89 0.69 -6.98
N GLY A 66 -17.74 1.35 -7.19
CA GLY A 66 -17.69 2.76 -7.60
C GLY A 66 -18.18 3.04 -9.03
N LEU A 67 -17.96 2.09 -9.96
CA LEU A 67 -18.39 2.24 -11.35
C LEU A 67 -19.90 2.05 -11.53
N ARG A 68 -20.53 1.16 -10.76
CA ARG A 68 -22.00 1.03 -10.76
C ARG A 68 -22.67 2.25 -10.15
N VAL A 69 -22.14 2.79 -9.04
CA VAL A 69 -22.68 4.01 -8.42
C VAL A 69 -22.53 5.21 -9.36
N ARG A 70 -21.40 5.35 -10.07
CA ARG A 70 -21.21 6.40 -11.09
C ARG A 70 -22.18 6.25 -12.27
N ARG A 71 -22.40 5.03 -12.79
CA ARG A 71 -23.41 4.80 -13.84
C ARG A 71 -24.81 5.10 -13.34
N SER A 72 -25.18 4.65 -12.14
CA SER A 72 -26.52 4.90 -11.60
C SER A 72 -26.76 6.38 -11.29
N LEU A 73 -25.76 7.14 -10.88
CA LEU A 73 -25.85 8.59 -10.70
C LEU A 73 -25.95 9.31 -12.05
N GLY A 74 -25.18 8.90 -13.06
CA GLY A 74 -25.29 9.45 -14.42
C GLY A 74 -26.66 9.19 -15.05
N ASP A 75 -27.20 7.98 -14.89
CA ASP A 75 -28.54 7.61 -15.40
C ASP A 75 -29.69 8.30 -14.66
N ARG A 76 -29.44 8.80 -13.44
CA ARG A 76 -30.39 9.63 -12.68
C ARG A 76 -30.30 11.10 -13.10
N LEU A 77 -29.08 11.61 -13.25
CA LEU A 77 -28.84 13.00 -13.66
C LEU A 77 -29.29 13.27 -15.10
N ALA A 78 -29.22 12.26 -15.98
CA ALA A 78 -29.77 12.34 -17.34
C ALA A 78 -31.30 12.22 -17.40
N ARG A 79 -31.95 11.88 -16.27
CA ARG A 79 -33.41 11.75 -16.13
C ARG A 79 -34.05 12.90 -15.35
N GLU A 80 -33.26 13.83 -14.83
CA GLU A 80 -33.78 15.11 -14.31
C GLU A 80 -33.93 16.10 -15.47
N PRO A 81 -35.13 16.66 -15.71
CA PRO A 81 -35.42 17.59 -16.81
C PRO A 81 -34.83 18.99 -16.59
#